data_AF-A0A9P7DMN7-F1
#
_entry.id   AF-A0A9P7DMN7-F1
#
_cell.length_a   1.000
_cell.length_b   1.000
_cell.length_c   1.000
_cell.angle_alpha   90.00
_cell.angle_beta   90.00
_cell.angle_gamma   90.00
#
_symmetry.space_group_name_H-M   'P 1'
#
loop_
_entity.id
_entity.type
_entity.pdbx_description
1 polymer ?
#
loop_
_entity_poly.entity_id
_entity_poly.type
_entity_poly.pdbx_seq_one_letter_code
_entity_poly.pdbx_strand_id
1 'polypeptide(L)'
;MANETMPLVPAKSSKKLKTPLPKLQIGILISLHLVEPIASTSIFPYINQLIRELGITGGDDAAVGYYAGIIESLFFAVQALTVLRRGRLSDRIGCKPVLVIGLSGACISMLCFGLSTTFWGLVISCCMCGFLNGNVGVMKTMMGELTDSTNMAQAFALFPIVWCIGGFTG
;
A
#
# COMPACT_ATOMS: atom_id res chain seq x y z
N MET A 1 50.85 -10.86 -35.58
CA MET A 1 49.45 -10.38 -35.68
C MET A 1 48.55 -11.52 -35.24
N ALA A 2 48.31 -11.64 -33.93
CA ALA A 2 47.39 -12.62 -33.36
C ALA A 2 46.04 -11.92 -33.15
N ASN A 3 44.97 -12.54 -33.62
CA ASN A 3 43.62 -11.99 -33.69
C ASN A 3 42.91 -12.13 -32.34
N GLU A 4 42.74 -11.02 -31.60
CA GLU A 4 42.16 -10.98 -30.24
C GLU A 4 40.64 -10.68 -30.22
N THR A 5 39.88 -11.05 -31.27
CA THR A 5 38.47 -10.61 -31.41
C THR A 5 37.38 -11.58 -30.99
N MET A 6 37.65 -12.66 -30.23
CA MET A 6 36.54 -13.51 -29.75
C MET A 6 36.75 -14.12 -28.36
N PRO A 7 36.02 -13.67 -27.33
CA PRO A 7 35.67 -14.53 -26.20
C PRO A 7 34.62 -15.55 -26.68
N LEU A 8 35.06 -16.79 -26.82
CA LEU A 8 34.28 -17.99 -27.11
C LEU A 8 33.41 -18.41 -25.92
N VAL A 9 32.44 -17.58 -25.54
CA VAL A 9 31.32 -18.06 -24.74
C VAL A 9 30.12 -18.13 -25.67
N PRO A 10 29.71 -19.32 -26.14
CA PRO A 10 28.35 -19.45 -26.65
C PRO A 10 27.45 -19.10 -25.47
N ALA A 11 26.85 -17.90 -25.51
CA ALA A 11 25.76 -17.55 -24.64
C ALA A 11 24.66 -18.57 -24.92
N LYS A 12 24.71 -19.68 -24.19
CA LYS A 12 23.66 -20.66 -24.13
C LYS A 12 22.51 -19.88 -23.52
N SER A 13 21.71 -19.27 -24.40
CA SER A 13 20.40 -18.72 -24.10
C SER A 13 19.57 -19.90 -23.65
N SER A 14 19.79 -20.27 -22.38
CA SER A 14 18.93 -21.16 -21.63
C SER A 14 17.62 -20.39 -21.60
N LYS A 15 16.71 -20.75 -22.51
CA LYS A 15 15.31 -20.35 -22.45
C LYS A 15 14.85 -20.78 -21.05
N LYS A 16 14.95 -19.87 -20.08
CA LYS A 16 14.47 -20.10 -18.72
C LYS A 16 13.00 -20.47 -18.87
N LEU A 17 12.69 -21.74 -18.60
CA LEU A 17 11.32 -22.25 -18.64
C LEU A 17 10.49 -21.34 -17.72
N LYS A 18 9.38 -20.79 -18.23
CA LYS A 18 8.48 -19.94 -17.45
C LYS A 18 8.02 -20.74 -16.23
N THR A 19 8.50 -20.38 -15.04
CA THR A 19 8.04 -20.99 -13.80
C THR A 19 6.55 -20.65 -13.63
N PRO A 20 5.69 -21.66 -13.40
CA PRO A 20 4.27 -21.41 -13.23
C PRO A 20 4.07 -20.57 -11.96
N LEU A 21 3.54 -19.38 -12.15
CA LEU A 21 3.23 -18.47 -11.04
C LEU A 21 2.21 -19.14 -10.11
N PRO A 22 2.38 -19.04 -8.77
CA PRO A 22 1.37 -19.50 -7.82
C PRO A 22 0.13 -18.59 -7.91
N LYS A 23 -0.76 -18.89 -8.87
CA LYS A 23 -1.94 -18.09 -9.22
C LYS A 23 -2.80 -17.74 -8.02
N LEU A 24 -2.91 -18.64 -7.04
CA LEU A 24 -3.68 -18.42 -5.82
C LEU A 24 -3.05 -17.36 -4.90
N GLN A 25 -1.73 -17.37 -4.71
CA GLN A 25 -1.05 -16.41 -3.84
C GLN A 25 -1.02 -15.01 -4.46
N ILE A 26 -0.77 -14.93 -5.76
CA ILE A 26 -0.83 -13.67 -6.50
C ILE A 26 -2.26 -13.14 -6.58
N GLY A 27 -3.26 -14.03 -6.75
CA GLY A 27 -4.67 -13.66 -6.69
C GLY A 27 -5.04 -13.00 -5.36
N ILE A 28 -4.66 -13.61 -4.23
CA ILE A 28 -4.90 -13.05 -2.89
C ILE A 28 -4.20 -11.68 -2.72
N LEU A 29 -2.95 -11.56 -3.14
CA LEU A 29 -2.22 -10.29 -3.08
C LEU A 29 -2.90 -9.22 -3.92
N ILE A 30 -3.34 -9.55 -5.14
CA ILE A 30 -4.03 -8.60 -6.02
C ILE A 30 -5.38 -8.19 -5.43
N SER A 31 -6.16 -9.13 -4.87
CA SER A 31 -7.42 -8.81 -4.21
C SER A 31 -7.21 -7.89 -3.01
N LEU A 32 -6.19 -8.12 -2.19
CA LEU A 32 -5.84 -7.22 -1.09
C LEU A 32 -5.38 -5.85 -1.61
N HIS A 33 -4.66 -5.81 -2.72
CA HIS A 33 -4.14 -4.57 -3.29
C HIS A 33 -5.27 -3.69 -3.84
N LEU A 34 -6.33 -4.32 -4.35
CA LEU A 34 -7.50 -3.66 -4.89
C LEU A 34 -8.29 -2.88 -3.81
N VAL A 35 -8.21 -3.32 -2.55
CA VAL A 35 -8.90 -2.64 -1.43
C VAL A 35 -8.27 -1.28 -1.12
N GLU A 36 -6.96 -1.14 -1.30
CA GLU A 36 -6.23 0.09 -0.96
C GLU A 36 -6.70 1.33 -1.74
N PRO A 37 -6.76 1.34 -3.09
CA PRO A 37 -7.25 2.48 -3.85
C PRO A 37 -8.73 2.78 -3.59
N ILE A 38 -9.58 1.75 -3.39
CA ILE A 38 -11.01 1.93 -3.06
C ILE A 38 -11.17 2.64 -1.70
N ALA A 39 -10.41 2.20 -0.70
CA ALA A 39 -10.40 2.86 0.60
C ALA A 39 -9.89 4.29 0.49
N SER A 40 -8.86 4.54 -0.33
CA SER A 40 -8.30 5.88 -0.53
C SER A 40 -9.30 6.84 -1.16
N THR A 41 -10.08 6.42 -2.16
CA THR A 41 -11.10 7.29 -2.77
C THR A 41 -12.30 7.50 -1.87
N SER A 42 -12.65 6.50 -1.05
CA SER A 42 -13.73 6.61 -0.06
C SER A 42 -13.37 7.45 1.17
N ILE A 43 -12.10 7.49 1.57
CA ILE A 43 -11.64 8.24 2.75
C ILE A 43 -11.93 9.75 2.60
N PHE A 44 -11.76 10.29 1.39
CA PHE A 44 -11.93 11.71 1.14
C PHE A 44 -13.34 12.22 1.54
N PRO A 45 -14.45 11.64 1.06
CA PRO A 45 -15.78 12.04 1.52
C PRO A 45 -16.03 11.71 2.99
N TYR A 46 -15.51 10.61 3.53
CA TYR A 46 -15.71 10.27 4.95
C TYR A 46 -15.06 11.27 5.91
N ILE A 47 -13.82 11.69 5.66
CA ILE A 47 -13.15 12.70 6.49
C ILE A 47 -13.93 14.02 6.44
N ASN A 48 -14.34 14.45 5.25
CA ASN A 48 -15.12 15.68 5.09
C ASN A 48 -16.47 15.59 5.83
N GLN A 49 -17.15 14.44 5.77
CA GLN A 49 -18.40 14.22 6.49
C GLN A 49 -18.20 14.22 8.01
N LEU A 50 -17.18 13.53 8.54
CA LEU A 50 -16.88 13.48 9.98
C LEU A 50 -16.57 14.87 10.54
N ILE A 51 -15.80 15.70 9.82
CA ILE A 51 -15.49 17.07 10.24
C ILE A 51 -16.76 17.93 10.28
N ARG A 52 -17.66 17.76 9.31
CA ARG A 52 -18.98 18.43 9.31
C ARG A 52 -19.83 18.00 10.51
N GLU A 53 -19.87 16.71 10.82
CA GLU A 53 -20.63 16.16 11.94
C GLU A 53 -20.12 16.64 13.31
N LEU A 54 -18.80 16.85 13.46
CA LEU A 54 -18.24 17.42 14.68
C LEU A 54 -18.59 18.92 14.87
N GLY A 55 -19.09 19.61 13.84
CA GLY A 55 -19.53 21.00 13.93
C GLY A 55 -18.42 22.03 14.21
N ILE A 56 -17.14 21.62 14.13
CA ILE A 56 -15.96 22.47 14.43
C ILE A 56 -15.84 23.68 13.53
N THR A 57 -16.41 23.60 12.32
CA THR A 57 -16.32 24.65 11.29
C THR A 57 -17.46 25.65 11.35
N GLY A 58 -18.45 25.47 12.24
CA GLY A 58 -19.57 26.40 12.39
C GLY A 58 -20.42 26.57 11.12
N GLY A 59 -20.34 25.65 10.15
CA GLY A 59 -21.03 25.73 8.86
C GLY A 59 -20.20 26.32 7.72
N ASP A 60 -18.92 26.63 7.93
CA ASP A 60 -18.02 27.07 6.86
C ASP A 60 -17.44 25.87 6.09
N ASP A 61 -17.85 25.71 4.83
CA ASP A 61 -17.38 24.64 3.94
C ASP A 61 -15.90 24.78 3.58
N ALA A 62 -15.34 25.99 3.56
CA ALA A 62 -13.92 26.20 3.28
C ALA A 62 -13.04 25.68 4.43
N ALA A 63 -13.50 25.87 5.68
CA ALA A 63 -12.81 25.36 6.86
C ALA A 63 -12.81 23.83 6.90
N VAL A 64 -13.84 23.15 6.39
CA VAL A 64 -13.90 21.67 6.36
C VAL A 64 -12.73 21.11 5.56
N GLY A 65 -12.49 21.64 4.36
CA GLY A 65 -11.37 21.22 3.52
C GLY A 65 -10.01 21.51 4.15
N TYR A 66 -9.88 22.62 4.89
CA TYR A 66 -8.65 22.96 5.61
C TYR A 66 -8.32 21.94 6.72
N TYR A 67 -9.30 21.61 7.58
CA TYR A 67 -9.11 20.60 8.63
C TYR A 67 -8.90 19.19 8.06
N ALA A 68 -9.60 18.84 6.99
CA ALA A 68 -9.41 17.56 6.29
C ALA A 68 -7.98 17.45 5.77
N GLY A 69 -7.48 18.51 5.12
CA GLY A 69 -6.11 18.57 4.62
C GLY A 69 -5.06 18.45 5.73
N ILE A 70 -5.28 19.04 6.90
CA ILE A 70 -4.37 18.90 8.06
C ILE A 70 -4.33 17.44 8.55
N ILE A 71 -5.50 16.79 8.68
CA ILE A 71 -5.58 15.40 9.14
C ILE A 71 -4.89 14.46 8.14
N GLU A 72 -5.16 14.63 6.84
CA GLU A 72 -4.51 13.84 5.79
C GLU A 72 -2.99 14.08 5.74
N SER A 73 -2.56 15.34 5.87
CA SER A 73 -1.13 15.68 5.91
C SER A 73 -0.42 14.97 7.06
N LEU A 74 -1.05 14.93 8.24
CA LEU A 74 -0.49 14.24 9.40
C LEU A 74 -0.46 12.72 9.18
N PHE A 75 -1.50 12.14 8.58
CA PHE A 75 -1.52 10.73 8.19
C PHE A 75 -0.32 10.38 7.29
N PHE A 76 -0.09 11.16 6.23
CA PHE A 76 1.03 10.94 5.32
C PHE A 76 2.38 11.20 5.99
N ALA A 77 2.48 12.19 6.89
CA ALA A 77 3.70 12.44 7.64
C ALA A 77 4.08 11.25 8.54
N VAL A 78 3.12 10.72 9.31
CA VAL A 78 3.34 9.52 10.15
C VAL A 78 3.66 8.30 9.29
N GLN A 79 2.94 8.12 8.18
CA GLN A 79 3.19 7.05 7.23
C GLN A 79 4.62 7.12 6.67
N ALA A 80 5.07 8.30 6.25
CA ALA A 80 6.42 8.53 5.71
C ALA A 80 7.51 8.22 6.74
N LEU A 81 7.33 8.56 8.01
CA LEU A 81 8.27 8.22 9.08
C LEU A 81 8.27 6.69 9.34
N THR A 82 7.11 6.07 9.27
CA THR A 82 6.93 4.66 9.65
C THR A 82 7.28 3.69 8.52
N VAL A 83 7.19 4.11 7.26
CA VAL A 83 7.42 3.24 6.09
C VAL A 83 8.82 2.60 6.11
N LEU A 84 9.84 3.38 6.47
CA LEU A 84 11.23 2.89 6.58
C LEU A 84 11.40 1.86 7.70
N ARG A 85 10.75 2.12 8.85
CA ARG A 85 10.78 1.22 10.01
C ARG A 85 10.13 -0.12 9.68
N ARG A 86 8.97 -0.10 9.00
CA ARG A 86 8.23 -1.30 8.62
C ARG A 86 8.87 -2.08 7.48
N GLY A 87 9.48 -1.39 6.50
CA GLY A 87 10.28 -2.07 5.46
C GLY A 87 11.37 -2.92 6.10
N ARG A 88 12.16 -2.33 7.02
CA ARG A 88 13.20 -3.07 7.75
C ARG A 88 12.66 -4.19 8.65
N LEU A 89 11.46 -4.01 9.20
CA LEU A 89 10.82 -5.03 10.03
C LEU A 89 10.34 -6.23 9.18
N SER A 90 9.80 -5.94 7.98
CA SER A 90 9.41 -6.95 6.98
C SER A 90 10.59 -7.81 6.57
N ASP A 91 11.74 -7.19 6.32
CA ASP A 91 12.95 -7.91 5.90
C ASP A 91 13.49 -8.86 6.99
N ARG A 92 13.19 -8.62 8.27
CA ARG A 92 13.67 -9.45 9.40
C ARG A 92 12.69 -10.53 9.85
N ILE A 93 11.39 -10.23 9.86
CA ILE A 93 10.34 -11.12 10.40
C ILE A 93 9.71 -11.97 9.27
N GLY A 94 9.95 -11.59 8.01
CA GLY A 94 9.33 -12.17 6.83
C GLY A 94 8.08 -11.40 6.42
N CYS A 95 7.85 -11.29 5.10
CA CYS A 95 6.79 -10.44 4.57
C CYS A 95 5.37 -10.91 4.93
N LYS A 96 5.17 -12.23 5.08
CA LYS A 96 3.87 -12.86 5.33
C LYS A 96 3.23 -12.46 6.68
N PRO A 97 3.91 -12.61 7.85
CA PRO A 97 3.36 -12.18 9.13
C PRO A 97 3.22 -10.66 9.25
N VAL A 98 4.15 -9.90 8.66
CA VAL A 98 4.11 -8.43 8.71
C VAL A 98 2.90 -7.88 7.97
N LEU A 99 2.53 -8.48 6.83
CA LEU A 99 1.33 -8.10 6.09
C LEU A 99 0.04 -8.36 6.88
N VAL A 100 -0.06 -9.50 7.58
CA VAL A 100 -1.25 -9.84 8.39
C VAL A 100 -1.37 -8.93 9.62
N ILE A 101 -0.25 -8.66 10.32
CA ILE A 101 -0.23 -7.75 11.48
C ILE A 101 -0.55 -6.31 11.03
N GLY A 102 -0.02 -5.87 9.89
CA GLY A 102 -0.30 -4.57 9.30
C GLY A 102 -1.78 -4.42 8.94
N LEU A 103 -2.36 -5.39 8.24
CA LEU A 103 -3.78 -5.38 7.87
C LEU A 103 -4.71 -5.42 9.10
N SER A 104 -4.45 -6.31 10.06
CA SER A 104 -5.26 -6.40 11.28
C SER A 104 -5.20 -5.12 12.12
N GLY A 105 -4.01 -4.55 12.29
CA GLY A 105 -3.83 -3.26 12.96
C GLY A 105 -4.51 -2.10 12.22
N ALA A 106 -4.43 -2.08 10.89
CA ALA A 106 -5.12 -1.09 10.07
C ALA A 106 -6.65 -1.22 10.19
N CYS A 107 -7.20 -2.44 10.17
CA CYS A 107 -8.63 -2.69 10.38
C CYS A 107 -9.10 -2.15 11.74
N ILE A 108 -8.38 -2.47 12.83
CA ILE A 108 -8.72 -1.99 14.17
C ILE A 108 -8.66 -0.46 14.23
N SER A 109 -7.60 0.14 13.67
CA SER A 109 -7.45 1.60 13.67
C SER A 109 -8.53 2.31 12.84
N MET A 110 -8.93 1.70 11.72
CA MET A 110 -9.99 2.23 10.86
C MET A 110 -11.37 2.12 11.51
N LEU A 111 -11.63 1.06 12.29
CA LEU A 111 -12.83 0.98 13.12
C LEU A 111 -12.83 2.06 14.21
N CYS A 112 -11.71 2.24 14.92
CA CYS A 112 -11.57 3.32 15.90
C CYS A 112 -11.77 4.71 15.29
N PHE A 113 -11.26 4.91 14.07
CA PHE A 113 -11.43 6.15 13.32
C PHE A 113 -12.92 6.44 13.03
N GLY A 114 -13.66 5.46 12.51
CA GLY A 114 -15.10 5.63 12.20
C GLY A 114 -15.99 5.76 13.44
N LEU A 115 -15.57 5.22 14.58
CA LEU A 115 -16.29 5.35 15.87
C LEU A 115 -15.93 6.64 16.63
N SER A 116 -14.92 7.39 16.19
CA SER A 116 -14.45 8.56 16.92
C SER A 116 -15.35 9.77 16.70
N THR A 117 -15.97 10.25 17.78
CA THR A 117 -16.84 11.43 17.78
C THR A 117 -16.12 12.73 18.17
N THR A 118 -14.79 12.69 18.36
CA THR A 118 -13.99 13.85 18.78
C THR A 118 -12.85 14.12 17.81
N PHE A 119 -12.46 15.40 17.68
CA PHE A 119 -11.42 15.83 16.72
C PHE A 119 -10.07 15.20 17.06
N TRP A 120 -9.68 15.23 18.34
CA TRP A 120 -8.45 14.60 18.80
C TRP A 120 -8.47 13.08 18.66
N GLY A 121 -9.62 12.44 18.85
CA GLY A 121 -9.79 11.01 18.61
C GLY A 121 -9.59 10.64 17.13
N LEU A 122 -10.08 11.48 16.21
CA LEU A 122 -9.85 11.33 14.76
C LEU A 122 -8.36 11.45 14.44
N VAL A 123 -7.70 12.48 14.96
CA VAL A 123 -6.25 12.72 14.76
C VAL A 123 -5.42 11.54 15.26
N ILE A 124 -5.68 11.05 16.47
CA ILE A 124 -4.94 9.91 17.05
C ILE A 124 -5.20 8.64 16.25
N SER A 125 -6.45 8.37 15.87
CA SER A 125 -6.82 7.20 15.07
C SER A 125 -6.20 7.25 13.67
N CYS A 126 -6.12 8.42 13.05
CA CYS A 126 -5.41 8.65 11.79
C CYS A 126 -3.91 8.39 11.92
N CYS A 127 -3.26 8.88 12.98
CA CYS A 127 -1.85 8.61 13.24
C CYS A 127 -1.60 7.10 13.41
N MET A 128 -2.45 6.41 14.17
CA MET A 128 -2.37 4.95 14.32
C MET A 128 -2.60 4.22 12.99
N CYS A 129 -3.58 4.67 12.22
CA CYS A 129 -3.86 4.13 10.90
C CYS A 129 -2.65 4.32 9.97
N GLY A 130 -2.07 5.52 9.88
CA GLY A 130 -0.88 5.80 9.06
C GLY A 130 0.35 5.01 9.48
N PHE A 131 0.53 4.81 10.80
CA PHE A 131 1.58 3.94 11.34
C PHE A 131 1.40 2.47 10.91
N LEU A 132 0.16 1.99 10.83
CA LEU A 132 -0.17 0.60 10.48
C LEU A 132 -0.47 0.39 8.98
N ASN A 133 -0.62 1.45 8.20
CA ASN A 133 -0.97 1.42 6.78
C ASN A 133 0.27 1.59 5.89
N GLY A 134 0.85 0.48 5.45
CA GLY A 134 2.11 0.42 4.68
C GLY A 134 2.25 -0.90 3.93
N ASN A 135 1.09 -1.48 3.62
CA ASN A 135 0.97 -2.80 3.04
C ASN A 135 1.45 -2.79 1.59
N VAL A 136 1.25 -1.69 0.84
CA VAL A 136 1.80 -1.48 -0.52
C VAL A 136 3.28 -1.84 -0.63
N GLY A 137 4.11 -1.42 0.33
CA GLY A 137 5.55 -1.71 0.32
C GLY A 137 5.83 -3.20 0.54
N VAL A 138 5.19 -3.79 1.54
CA VAL A 138 5.31 -5.22 1.87
C VAL A 138 4.80 -6.10 0.74
N MET A 139 3.72 -5.71 0.06
CA MET A 139 3.15 -6.43 -1.07
C MET A 139 4.07 -6.43 -2.28
N LYS A 140 4.76 -5.33 -2.56
CA LYS A 140 5.80 -5.27 -3.60
C LYS A 140 6.96 -6.20 -3.26
N THR A 141 7.39 -6.25 -2.00
CA THR A 141 8.42 -7.19 -1.54
C THR A 141 7.95 -8.65 -1.66
N MET A 142 6.72 -8.97 -1.22
CA MET A 142 6.14 -10.32 -1.40
C MET A 142 6.06 -10.72 -2.87
N MET A 143 5.68 -9.80 -3.76
CA MET A 143 5.66 -10.09 -5.20
C MET A 143 7.07 -10.38 -5.71
N GLY A 144 8.08 -9.64 -5.25
CA GLY A 144 9.49 -9.92 -5.57
C GLY A 144 9.96 -11.28 -5.08
N GLU A 145 9.56 -11.71 -3.87
CA GLU A 145 9.90 -13.03 -3.32
C GLU A 145 9.19 -14.19 -4.03
N LEU A 146 7.99 -13.96 -4.56
CA LEU A 146 7.16 -14.97 -5.25
C LEU A 146 7.45 -15.08 -6.75
N THR A 147 8.21 -14.16 -7.33
CA THR A 147 8.44 -14.09 -8.79
C THR A 147 9.91 -14.17 -9.14
N ASP A 148 10.23 -14.80 -10.27
CA ASP A 148 11.59 -14.86 -10.80
C ASP A 148 11.83 -13.75 -11.82
N SER A 149 13.10 -13.51 -12.16
CA SER A 149 13.54 -12.62 -13.26
C SER A 149 12.80 -12.81 -14.60
N THR A 150 12.15 -13.95 -14.84
CA THR A 150 11.45 -14.27 -16.09
C THR A 150 9.99 -13.79 -16.11
N ASN A 151 9.37 -13.61 -14.94
CA ASN A 151 7.94 -13.36 -14.75
C ASN A 151 7.66 -12.16 -13.81
N MET A 152 8.68 -11.60 -13.16
CA MET A 152 8.62 -10.39 -12.33
C MET A 152 8.00 -9.21 -13.09
N ALA A 153 8.41 -8.94 -14.33
CA ALA A 153 7.87 -7.83 -15.12
C ALA A 153 6.34 -7.93 -15.34
N GLN A 154 5.82 -9.14 -15.59
CA GLN A 154 4.37 -9.36 -15.76
C GLN A 154 3.62 -9.18 -14.45
N ALA A 155 4.20 -9.63 -13.33
CA ALA A 155 3.57 -9.51 -12.02
C ALA A 155 3.55 -8.06 -11.51
N PHE A 156 4.64 -7.31 -11.71
CA PHE A 156 4.70 -5.89 -11.37
C PHE A 156 3.81 -5.03 -12.28
N ALA A 157 3.56 -5.44 -13.53
CA ALA A 157 2.60 -4.77 -14.41
C ALA A 157 1.15 -4.85 -13.91
N LEU A 158 0.81 -5.83 -13.06
CA LEU A 158 -0.54 -5.95 -12.48
C LEU A 158 -0.82 -4.91 -11.40
N PHE A 159 0.20 -4.43 -10.66
CA PHE A 159 0.04 -3.40 -9.63
C PHE A 159 -0.68 -2.13 -10.13
N PRO A 160 -0.19 -1.43 -11.17
CA PRO A 160 -0.86 -0.23 -11.67
C PRO A 160 -2.25 -0.52 -12.25
N ILE A 161 -2.45 -1.68 -12.89
CA ILE A 161 -3.76 -2.07 -13.42
C ILE A 161 -4.79 -2.17 -12.29
N VAL A 162 -4.42 -2.85 -11.21
CA VAL A 162 -5.28 -3.03 -10.03
C VAL A 162 -5.57 -1.67 -9.36
N TRP A 163 -4.55 -0.82 -9.27
CA TRP A 163 -4.71 0.53 -8.74
C TRP A 163 -5.72 1.35 -9.56
N CYS A 164 -5.61 1.33 -10.89
CA CYS A 164 -6.54 2.02 -11.79
C CYS A 164 -7.98 1.48 -11.67
N ILE A 165 -8.15 0.15 -11.61
CA ILE A 165 -9.47 -0.46 -11.47
C ILE A 165 -10.11 -0.04 -10.13
N GLY A 166 -9.36 -0.11 -9.04
CA GLY A 166 -9.87 0.27 -7.73
C GLY A 166 -10.22 1.75 -7.65
N GLY A 167 -9.38 2.64 -8.19
CA GLY A 167 -9.65 4.09 -8.23
C GLY A 167 -10.80 4.49 -9.17
N PHE A 168 -11.17 3.64 -10.13
CA PHE A 168 -12.37 3.85 -10.94
C PHE A 168 -13.66 3.40 -10.21
N THR A 169 -13.55 2.43 -9.31
CA THR A 169 -14.72 1.78 -8.68
C THR A 169 -15.19 2.51 -7.42
N GLY A 170 -14.28 3.15 -6.67
CA GLY A 170 -14.62 3.94 -5.48
C GLY A 170 -14.58 5.42 -5.77
#